data_AF-A0A850XNY5-F1
#
_entry.id   AF-A0A850XNY5-F1
#
_cell.length_a   1.000
_cell.length_b   1.000
_cell.length_c   1.000
_cell.angle_alpha   90.00
_cell.angle_beta   90.00
_cell.angle_gamma   90.00
#
_symmetry.space_group_name_H-M   'P 1'
#
loop_
_entity.id
_entity.type
_entity.pdbx_description
1 polymer ?
#
loop_
_entity_poly.entity_id
_entity_poly.type
_entity_poly.pdbx_seq_one_letter_code
_entity_poly.pdbx_strand_id
1 'polypeptide(L)' 'MHEIFHQLAPFEVHLLLLSVWDYLRENGPLPQRFAFQPDRGVFLRDFSRDGDVAKHLAVLHSVLHKNIQRLGL' A
#
# COMPACT_ATOMS: atom_id res chain seq x y z
N MET A 1 4.67 -5.85 1.76
CA MET A 1 4.94 -4.83 2.81
C MET A 1 4.75 -5.39 4.22
N HIS A 2 3.62 -6.03 4.57
CA HIS A 2 3.50 -6.67 5.90
C HIS A 2 4.54 -7.80 6.13
N GLU A 3 4.97 -8.47 5.05
CA GLU A 3 5.99 -9.52 5.07
C GLU A 3 7.32 -9.08 5.72
N ILE A 4 7.71 -7.81 5.60
CA ILE A 4 8.99 -7.30 6.14
C ILE A 4 8.87 -6.74 7.56
N PHE A 5 7.68 -6.68 8.15
CA PHE A 5 7.45 -6.01 9.45
C PHE A 5 8.25 -6.61 10.60
N HIS A 6 8.47 -7.93 10.59
CA HIS A 6 9.26 -8.61 11.61
C HIS A 6 10.75 -8.21 11.59
N GLN A 7 11.20 -7.54 10.53
CA GLN A 7 12.58 -7.09 10.37
C GLN A 7 12.74 -5.58 10.57
N LEU A 8 11.64 -4.83 10.69
CA LEU A 8 11.66 -3.37 10.82
C LEU A 8 11.64 -2.92 12.28
N ALA A 9 12.11 -1.71 12.55
CA ALA A 9 11.95 -1.09 13.85
C ALA A 9 10.46 -0.70 14.10
N PRO A 10 9.99 -0.66 15.36
CA PRO A 10 8.59 -0.35 15.67
C PRO A 10 8.10 0.98 15.09
N PHE A 11 8.95 2.02 15.08
CA PHE A 11 8.59 3.32 14.52
C PHE A 11 8.50 3.31 12.98
N GLU A 12 9.27 2.46 12.31
CA GLU A 12 9.20 2.32 10.84
C GLU A 12 7.90 1.65 10.45
N VAL A 13 7.48 0.62 11.21
CA VAL A 13 6.15 0.01 11.05
C VAL A 13 5.05 1.05 11.28
N HIS A 14 5.17 1.88 12.30
CA HIS A 14 4.21 2.97 12.55
C HIS A 14 4.11 3.95 11.37
N LEU A 15 5.24 4.40 10.82
CA LEU A 15 5.26 5.30 9.65
C LEU A 15 4.64 4.65 8.41
N LEU A 16 4.92 3.36 8.19
CA LEU A 16 4.33 2.60 7.10
C LEU A 16 2.81 2.46 7.27
N LEU A 17 2.32 2.22 8.48
CA LEU A 17 0.89 2.15 8.77
C LEU A 17 0.21 3.52 8.60
N LEU A 18 0.87 4.62 8.96
CA LEU A 18 0.37 5.97 8.67
C LEU A 18 0.24 6.23 7.17
N SER A 19 1.24 5.82 6.37
CA SER A 19 1.15 5.93 4.92
C SER A 19 0.01 5.10 4.33
N VAL A 20 -0.24 3.90 4.87
CA VAL A 20 -1.42 3.08 4.49
C VAL A 20 -2.71 3.78 4.88
N TRP A 21 -2.77 4.38 6.07
CA TRP A 21 -3.94 5.14 6.52
C TRP A 21 -4.25 6.31 5.58
N ASP A 22 -3.23 7.10 5.21
CA ASP A 22 -3.40 8.21 4.27
C ASP A 22 -3.87 7.74 2.89
N TYR A 23 -3.32 6.63 2.39
CA TYR A 23 -3.79 6.01 1.15
C TYR A 23 -5.25 5.58 1.24
N LEU A 24 -5.66 4.91 2.33
CA LEU A 24 -7.04 4.48 2.52
C LEU A 24 -8.00 5.66 2.71
N ARG A 25 -7.55 6.75 3.33
CA ARG A 25 -8.35 7.98 3.50
C ARG A 25 -8.69 8.61 2.15
N GLU A 26 -7.74 8.62 1.22
CA GLU A 26 -7.94 9.13 -0.14
C GLU A 26 -8.64 8.12 -1.06
N ASN A 27 -8.38 6.84 -0.84
CA ASN A 27 -8.79 5.73 -1.69
C ASN A 27 -9.69 4.74 -0.96
N GLY A 28 -10.70 5.28 -0.27
CA GLY A 28 -11.60 4.52 0.58
C GLY A 28 -12.31 3.36 -0.13
N PRO A 29 -12.65 2.27 0.59
CA PRO A 29 -13.23 1.05 0.04
C PRO A 29 -14.73 1.22 -0.27
N LEU A 30 -15.06 2.12 -1.19
CA LEU A 30 -16.43 2.41 -1.58
C LEU A 30 -16.90 1.45 -2.68
N PRO A 31 -18.16 0.98 -2.66
CA PRO A 31 -18.68 0.03 -3.66
C PRO A 31 -18.50 0.49 -5.11
N GLN A 32 -18.62 1.79 -5.36
CA GLN A 32 -18.45 2.44 -6.66
C GLN A 32 -17.06 2.28 -7.30
N ARG A 33 -16.04 1.83 -6.54
CA ARG A 33 -14.70 1.53 -7.05
C ARG A 33 -14.54 0.08 -7.52
N PHE A 34 -15.58 -0.74 -7.37
CA PHE A 34 -15.58 -2.14 -7.76
C PHE A 34 -16.48 -2.35 -8.98
N ALA A 35 -15.92 -2.90 -10.05
CA ALA A 35 -16.64 -3.28 -11.25
C ALA A 35 -16.91 -4.79 -11.24
N PHE A 36 -18.15 -5.18 -11.57
CA PHE A 36 -18.50 -6.59 -11.69
C PHE A 36 -17.96 -7.17 -13.01
N GLN A 37 -17.25 -8.29 -12.92
CA GLN A 37 -16.77 -9.05 -14.07
C GLN A 37 -17.66 -10.30 -14.26
N PRO A 38 -18.61 -10.28 -15.23
CA PRO A 38 -19.60 -11.34 -15.38
C PRO A 38 -18.98 -12.68 -15.75
N ASP A 39 -17.91 -12.70 -16.54
CA ASP A 39 -17.23 -13.95 -16.97
C ASP A 39 -16.66 -14.77 -15.80
N ARG A 40 -16.42 -14.11 -14.66
CA ARG A 40 -15.81 -14.71 -13.47
C ARG A 40 -16.72 -14.65 -12.24
N GLY A 41 -17.82 -13.90 -12.28
CA GLY A 41 -18.70 -13.67 -11.14
C GLY A 41 -18.03 -12.94 -9.97
N VAL A 42 -17.01 -12.11 -10.24
CA VAL A 42 -16.24 -11.40 -9.19
C VAL A 42 -16.32 -9.89 -9.34
N PHE A 43 -16.12 -9.18 -8.24
CA PHE A 43 -15.93 -7.73 -8.23
C PHE A 43 -14.43 -7.40 -8.23
N LEU A 44 -13.97 -6.66 -9.24
CA LEU A 44 -12.59 -6.18 -9.33
C LEU A 44 -12.53 -4.70 -8.99
N ARG A 45 -11.54 -4.32 -8.18
CA ARG A 45 -11.26 -2.92 -7.88
C ARG A 45 -10.53 -2.27 -9.06
N ASP A 46 -11.05 -1.13 -9.52
CA ASP A 46 -10.40 -0.29 -10.52
C ASP A 46 -9.44 0.70 -9.84
N PHE A 47 -8.14 0.42 -9.89
CA PHE A 47 -7.08 1.27 -9.33
C PHE A 47 -6.68 2.44 -10.23
N SER A 48 -7.15 2.50 -11.48
CA SER A 48 -6.82 3.62 -12.38
C SER A 48 -7.33 4.97 -11.86
N ARG A 49 -8.29 4.92 -10.93
CA ARG A 49 -8.93 6.08 -10.30
C ARG A 49 -8.25 6.52 -8.99
N ASP A 50 -7.21 5.82 -8.54
CA ASP A 50 -6.61 6.04 -7.21
C ASP A 50 -5.62 7.22 -7.17
N GLY A 51 -5.55 8.03 -8.24
CA GLY A 51 -4.70 9.21 -8.33
C GLY A 51 -3.21 8.87 -8.30
N ASP A 52 -2.39 9.77 -7.76
CA ASP A 52 -0.96 9.53 -7.63
C ASP A 52 -0.65 8.61 -6.44
N VAL A 53 -0.44 7.33 -6.73
CA VAL A 53 -0.03 6.31 -5.75
C VAL A 53 1.45 6.45 -5.38
N ALA A 54 2.27 7.09 -6.21
CA ALA A 54 3.72 7.19 -6.00
C ALA A 54 4.08 7.95 -4.72
N LYS A 55 3.26 8.92 -4.32
CA LYS A 55 3.43 9.65 -3.05
C LYS A 55 3.39 8.74 -1.82
N HIS A 56 2.58 7.68 -1.85
CA HIS A 56 2.47 6.70 -0.76
C HIS A 56 3.61 5.67 -0.80
N LEU A 57 4.23 5.47 -1.97
CA LEU A 57 5.37 4.57 -2.15
C LEU A 57 6.70 5.19 -1.71
N ALA A 58 6.82 6.52 -1.69
CA ALA A 58 8.05 7.21 -1.30
C ALA A 58 8.53 6.84 0.12
N VAL A 59 7.60 6.74 1.08
CA VAL A 59 7.90 6.32 2.46
C VAL A 59 8.38 4.87 2.49
N LEU A 60 7.73 3.99 1.74
CA LEU A 60 8.13 2.59 1.61
C LEU A 60 9.54 2.46 1.04
N HIS A 61 9.83 3.13 -0.07
CA HIS A 61 11.16 3.13 -0.68
C HIS A 61 12.23 3.67 0.28
N SER A 62 11.91 4.71 1.05
CA SER A 62 12.84 5.26 2.06
C SER A 62 13.15 4.27 3.17
N VAL A 63 12.13 3.56 3.68
CA VAL A 63 12.31 2.52 4.71
C VAL A 63 13.11 1.34 4.17
N LEU A 64 12.84 0.91 2.93
CA LEU A 64 13.60 -0.16 2.25
C LEU A 64 15.06 0.24 2.06
N HIS A 65 15.32 1.43 1.52
CA HIS A 65 16.68 1.93 1.28
C HIS A 65 17.48 2.05 2.59
N LYS A 66 16.86 2.57 3.65
CA LYS A 66 17.50 2.66 4.97
C LYS A 66 17.88 1.28 5.54
N ASN A 67 17.08 0.26 5.24
CA ASN A 67 17.28 -1.11 5.72
C ASN A 67 17.90 -2.04 4.66
N ILE A 68 18.57 -1.49 3.63
CA ILE A 68 19.07 -2.27 2.48
C ILE A 68 20.05 -3.38 2.88
N GLN A 69 20.80 -3.18 3.97
CA GLN A 69 21.72 -4.20 4.50
C GLN A 69 21.00 -5.48 4.95
N ARG A 70 19.71 -5.40 5.31
CA ARG A 70 18.90 -6.53 5.77
C ARG A 70 17.86 -6.96 4.73
N LEU A 71 17.36 -6.01 3.95
CA LEU A 71 16.23 -6.19 3.03
C LEU A 71 16.61 -6.22 1.54
N GLY A 72 17.87 -5.97 1.18
CA GLY A 72 18.33 -5.88 -0.21
C GLY A 72 18.72 -7.21 -0.87
N LEU A 73 18.14 -8.33 -0.42
CA LEU A 73 18.37 -9.67 -0.99
C LEU A 73 17.96 -9.75 -2.46
#